data_AF-A0A3N5T2K4-F1
#
_entry.id   AF-A0A3N5T2K4-F1
#
_cell.length_a   1.000
_cell.length_b   1.000
_cell.length_c   1.000
_cell.angle_alpha   90.00
_cell.angle_beta   90.00
_cell.angle_gamma   90.00
#
_symmetry.space_group_name_H-M   'P 1'
#
loop_
_entity.id
_entity.type
_entity.pdbx_description
1 polymer ?
#
loop_
_entity_poly.entity_id
_entity_poly.type
_entity_poly.pdbx_seq_one_letter_code
_entity_poly.pdbx_strand_id
1 'polypeptide(L)' 'KNANVLLHMMGYFKEQLSPDEKQELLEMIDHYREGYVPLVVPVTFIRHYVRKCDQPYLKQQVYLNPHPAELPLRNHV' A
#
# COMPACT_ATOMS: atom_id res chain seq x y z
N LYS A 1 3.19 13.08 -4.90
CA LYS A 1 2.35 13.27 -3.67
C LYS A 1 1.99 11.92 -3.03
N ASN A 2 1.33 10.99 -3.73
CA ASN A 2 0.98 9.67 -3.17
C ASN A 2 2.17 8.77 -2.82
N ALA A 3 3.25 8.77 -3.62
CA ALA A 3 4.44 7.95 -3.33
C ALA A 3 5.03 8.27 -1.94
N ASN A 4 5.10 9.54 -1.56
CA ASN A 4 5.57 9.95 -0.23
C ASN A 4 4.65 9.45 0.90
N VAL A 5 3.34 9.43 0.68
CA VAL A 5 2.37 8.86 1.63
C VAL A 5 2.60 7.36 1.79
N LEU A 6 2.80 6.64 0.68
CA LEU A 6 3.08 5.20 0.69
C LEU A 6 4.42 4.89 1.41
N LEU A 7 5.47 5.67 1.15
CA LEU A 7 6.75 5.54 1.86
C LEU A 7 6.61 5.81 3.38
N HIS A 8 5.82 6.82 3.75
CA HIS A 8 5.54 7.09 5.15
C HIS A 8 4.78 5.92 5.81
N MET A 9 3.79 5.35 5.12
CA MET A 9 3.06 4.17 5.60
C MET A 9 3.95 2.93 5.71
N MET A 10 4.87 2.72 4.78
CA MET A 10 5.88 1.66 4.86
C MET A 10 6.71 1.75 6.15
N GLY A 11 7.00 2.96 6.62
CA GLY A 11 7.73 3.21 7.87
C GLY A 11 7.10 2.57 9.12
N TYR A 12 5.78 2.35 9.14
CA TYR A 12 5.11 1.69 10.28
C TYR A 12 5.52 0.22 10.44
N PHE A 13 5.97 -0.43 9.36
CA PHE A 13 6.34 -1.84 9.37
C PHE A 13 7.86 -2.06 9.48
N LYS A 14 8.63 -1.01 9.79
CA LYS A 14 10.11 -1.02 9.80
C LYS A 14 10.74 -2.16 10.63
N GLU A 15 10.08 -2.60 11.68
CA GLU A 15 10.57 -3.65 12.60
C GLU A 15 9.85 -5.00 12.38
N GLN A 16 8.83 -5.04 11.53
CA GLN A 16 7.95 -6.19 11.35
C GLN A 16 8.16 -6.91 10.01
N LEU A 17 8.59 -6.18 8.97
CA LEU A 17 8.89 -6.77 7.67
C LEU A 17 10.34 -7.27 7.62
N SER A 18 10.50 -8.41 6.96
CA SER A 18 11.81 -8.90 6.56
C SER A 18 12.48 -7.91 5.58
N PRO A 19 13.81 -7.98 5.40
CA PRO A 19 14.50 -7.19 4.38
C PRO A 19 13.88 -7.36 2.99
N ASP A 20 13.53 -8.59 2.62
CA ASP A 20 12.97 -8.90 1.30
C ASP A 20 11.57 -8.30 1.12
N GLU A 21 10.73 -8.36 2.15
CA GLU A 21 9.38 -7.76 2.12
C GLU A 21 9.44 -6.22 2.03
N LYS A 22 10.43 -5.61 2.69
CA LYS A 22 10.67 -4.16 2.57
C LYS A 22 11.10 -3.81 1.16
N GLN A 23 11.99 -4.59 0.57
CA GLN A 23 12.48 -4.37 -0.77
C GLN A 23 11.35 -4.50 -1.79
N GLU A 24 10.55 -5.55 -1.71
CA GLU A 24 9.37 -5.76 -2.57
C GLU A 24 8.39 -4.58 -2.48
N LEU A 25 8.08 -4.12 -1.26
CA LEU A 25 7.18 -3.00 -1.06
C LEU A 25 7.77 -1.69 -1.61
N LEU A 26 9.07 -1.46 -1.44
CA LEU A 26 9.76 -0.29 -1.98
C LEU A 26 9.75 -0.27 -3.50
N GLU A 27 10.09 -1.40 -4.14
CA GLU A 27 10.03 -1.57 -5.60
C GLU A 27 8.63 -1.33 -6.14
N MET A 28 7.60 -1.82 -5.43
CA MET A 28 6.21 -1.58 -5.82
C MET A 28 5.83 -0.09 -5.77
N ILE A 29 6.33 0.65 -4.77
CA ILE A 29 6.12 2.10 -4.65
C ILE A 29 6.86 2.84 -5.77
N ASP A 30 8.07 2.41 -6.11
CA ASP A 30 8.87 2.99 -7.19
C ASP A 30 8.23 2.73 -8.56
N HIS A 31 7.71 1.52 -8.82
CA HIS A 31 6.94 1.24 -10.03
C HIS A 31 5.70 2.14 -10.16
N TYR A 32 5.03 2.43 -9.04
CA TYR A 32 3.93 3.40 -9.05
C TYR A 32 4.43 4.82 -9.33
N ARG A 33 5.56 5.23 -8.73
CA ARG A 33 6.17 6.56 -8.93
C ARG A 33 6.54 6.78 -10.38
N GLU A 34 7.00 5.74 -11.07
CA GLU A 34 7.40 5.75 -12.48
C GLU A 34 6.23 5.53 -13.45
N GLY A 35 5.04 5.19 -12.94
CA GLY A 35 3.82 5.04 -13.74
C GLY A 35 3.63 3.66 -14.37
N TYR A 36 4.43 2.66 -14.00
CA TYR A 36 4.27 1.29 -14.51
C TYR A 36 3.05 0.56 -13.92
N VAL A 37 2.63 0.95 -12.70
CA VAL A 37 1.46 0.36 -12.04
C VAL A 37 0.51 1.46 -11.51
N PRO A 38 -0.80 1.21 -11.47
CA PRO A 38 -1.75 2.14 -10.87
C PRO A 38 -1.65 2.15 -9.34
N LEU A 39 -2.09 3.26 -8.71
CA LEU A 39 -2.05 3.46 -7.26
C LEU A 39 -2.70 2.32 -6.44
N VAL A 40 -3.70 1.66 -6.99
CA VAL A 40 -4.40 0.54 -6.30
C VAL A 40 -3.47 -0.62 -5.94
N VAL A 41 -2.40 -0.83 -6.72
CA VAL A 41 -1.44 -1.93 -6.47
C VAL A 41 -0.66 -1.70 -5.17
N PRO A 42 0.13 -0.62 -5.00
CA PRO A 42 0.83 -0.40 -3.73
C PRO A 42 -0.12 -0.19 -2.55
N VAL A 43 -1.32 0.39 -2.75
CA VAL A 43 -2.34 0.48 -1.68
C VAL A 43 -2.77 -0.92 -1.22
N THR A 44 -2.92 -1.87 -2.13
CA THR A 44 -3.28 -3.25 -1.79
C THR A 44 -2.17 -3.95 -1.01
N PHE A 45 -0.90 -3.72 -1.38
CA PHE A 45 0.26 -4.22 -0.62
C PHE A 45 0.30 -3.64 0.80
N ILE A 46 0.10 -2.33 0.95
CA ILE A 46 0.04 -1.70 2.27
C ILE A 46 -1.11 -2.31 3.08
N ARG A 47 -2.32 -2.47 2.51
CA ARG A 47 -3.46 -3.12 3.20
C ARG A 47 -3.12 -4.55 3.65
N HIS A 48 -2.42 -5.32 2.82
CA HIS A 48 -1.97 -6.66 3.18
C HIS A 48 -1.09 -6.62 4.43
N TYR A 49 -0.06 -5.76 4.44
CA TYR A 49 0.84 -5.62 5.58
C TYR A 49 0.17 -5.02 6.82
N VAL A 50 -0.81 -4.12 6.68
CA VAL A 50 -1.64 -3.65 7.81
C VAL A 50 -2.36 -4.81 8.49
N ARG A 51 -2.88 -5.78 7.73
CA ARG A 51 -3.56 -6.95 8.27
C ARG A 51 -2.59 -7.95 8.88
N LYS A 52 -1.48 -8.24 8.18
CA LYS A 52 -0.44 -9.18 8.62
C LYS A 52 0.22 -8.73 9.93
N CYS A 53 0.56 -7.45 10.01
CA CYS A 53 1.33 -6.88 11.11
C CYS A 53 0.47 -6.24 12.21
N ASP A 54 -0.86 -6.37 12.10
CA ASP A 54 -1.84 -5.82 13.02
C ASP A 54 -1.64 -4.32 13.35
N GLN A 55 -1.31 -3.49 12.34
CA GLN A 55 -0.96 -2.08 12.57
C GLN A 55 -2.19 -1.20 12.90
N PRO A 56 -2.43 -0.83 14.17
CA PRO A 56 -3.73 -0.28 14.59
C PRO A 56 -3.97 1.13 14.04
N TYR A 57 -2.92 1.96 13.96
CA TYR A 57 -3.00 3.31 13.41
C TYR A 57 -3.41 3.29 11.92
N LEU A 58 -2.78 2.40 11.14
CA LEU A 58 -3.04 2.30 9.70
C LEU A 58 -4.39 1.68 9.39
N LYS A 59 -4.91 0.77 10.24
CA LYS A 59 -6.26 0.20 10.10
C LYS A 59 -7.38 1.26 10.05
N GLN A 60 -7.16 2.41 10.67
CA GLN A 60 -8.13 3.50 10.75
C GLN A 60 -8.01 4.51 9.60
N GLN A 61 -7.01 4.36 8.72
CA GLN A 61 -6.74 5.33 7.66
C GLN A 61 -7.71 5.16 6.48
N VAL A 62 -8.51 6.20 6.22
CA VAL A 62 -9.42 6.26 5.05
C VAL A 62 -8.68 6.08 3.74
N TYR A 63 -7.42 6.53 3.65
CA TYR A 63 -6.57 6.33 2.47
C TYR A 63 -6.44 4.86 2.04
N LEU A 64 -6.45 3.93 3.01
CA LEU A 64 -6.30 2.49 2.76
C LEU A 64 -7.64 1.77 2.53
N ASN A 65 -8.77 2.42 2.81
CA ASN A 65 -10.10 1.94 2.48
C ASN A 65 -10.99 3.14 2.13
N PRO A 66 -10.80 3.77 0.95
CA PRO A 66 -11.53 4.99 0.61
C PRO A 66 -13.03 4.75 0.41
N HIS A 67 -13.45 3.50 0.13
CA HIS A 67 -14.86 3.11 0.00
C HIS A 67 -15.12 1.68 0.52
N PRO A 68 -16.33 1.39 1.06
CA PRO A 68 -16.77 0.02 1.30
C PRO A 68 -16.74 -0.77 -0.02
N ALA A 69 -16.52 -2.08 0.06
CA ALA A 69 -16.10 -2.98 -1.01
C ALA A 69 -17.13 -3.24 -2.15
N GLU A 70 -17.88 -2.24 -2.60
CA GLU A 70 -19.03 -2.39 -3.50
C GLU A 70 -18.89 -1.67 -4.84
N LEU A 71 -17.68 -1.57 -5.40
CA LEU A 71 -17.56 -1.19 -6.80
C LEU A 71 -16.68 -2.20 -7.54
N PRO A 72 -17.25 -3.02 -8.44
CA PRO A 72 -16.48 -3.98 -9.23
C PRO A 72 -15.46 -3.26 -10.12
N LEU A 73 -14.36 -3.97 -10.37
CA LEU A 73 -13.22 -3.53 -11.18
C LEU A 73 -13.68 -2.83 -12.47
N ARG A 74 -13.44 -1.51 -12.56
CA ARG A 74 -13.49 -0.78 -13.83
C ARG A 74 -12.15 -0.94 -14.53
N ASN A 75 -11.85 -2.15 -15.00
CA ASN A 75 -10.88 -2.33 -16.08
C ASN A 75 -11.58 -1.92 -17.37
N HIS A 76 -11.51 -0.64 -17.74
CA HIS A 76 -11.73 -0.26 -19.14
C HIS A 76 -10.37 -0.34 -19.85
N VAL A 77 -10.30 -1.23 -20.83
CA VAL A 77 -9.26 -1.26 -21.88
C VAL A 77 -9.34 -0.02 -22.75
#